data_AF-A0A5N6X0J8-F1
#
_entry.id   AF-A0A5N6X0J8-F1
#
_cell.length_a   1.000
_cell.length_b   1.000
_cell.length_c   1.000
_cell.angle_alpha   90.00
_cell.angle_beta   90.00
_cell.angle_gamma   90.00
#
_symmetry.space_group_name_H-M   'P 1'
#
loop_
_entity.id
_entity.type
_entity.pdbx_description
1 polymer ?
#
loop_
_entity_poly.entity_id
_entity_poly.type
_entity_poly.pdbx_seq_one_letter_code
_entity_poly.pdbx_strand_id
1 'polypeptide(L)'
;MRPDASILYRSKCTGKNTPVNALFNALHGQRNDIIIHRIPEVARTVLRETGITRDDITNNPWKALELQKLILRAQYEAESKQSGNLVLSDRSGVDALMYAARYGPLGCREMLEKQENGNICEVG
;
A
#
# COMPACT_ATOMS: atom_id res chain seq x y z
N MET A 1 3.26 19.05 -4.94
CA MET A 1 2.39 18.79 -6.11
C MET A 1 2.03 17.32 -6.05
N ARG A 2 0.74 16.98 -5.94
CA ARG A 2 0.28 15.57 -5.92
C ARG A 2 0.33 15.05 -7.37
N PRO A 3 0.62 13.75 -7.61
CA PRO A 3 0.62 13.19 -8.95
C PRO A 3 -0.75 13.33 -9.62
N ASP A 4 -0.74 13.69 -10.91
CA ASP A 4 -1.94 13.87 -11.74
C ASP A 4 -2.68 12.55 -11.99
N ALA A 5 -1.96 11.42 -11.93
CA ALA A 5 -2.53 10.08 -11.96
C ALA A 5 -1.73 9.11 -11.07
N SER A 6 -2.44 8.25 -10.33
CA SER A 6 -1.86 7.12 -9.58
C SER A 6 -2.44 5.81 -10.12
N ILE A 7 -1.57 4.91 -10.60
CA ILE A 7 -1.99 3.61 -11.12
C ILE A 7 -1.63 2.54 -10.09
N LEU A 8 -2.67 1.92 -9.51
CA LEU A 8 -2.53 0.82 -8.56
C LEU A 8 -2.49 -0.53 -9.28
N TYR A 9 -1.37 -1.23 -9.22
CA TYR A 9 -1.23 -2.58 -9.81
C TYR A 9 -1.31 -3.68 -8.74
N ARG A 10 -2.48 -4.33 -8.63
CA ARG A 10 -2.70 -5.45 -7.72
C ARG A 10 -2.58 -6.78 -8.47
N SER A 11 -1.55 -7.57 -8.18
CA SER A 11 -1.38 -8.94 -8.67
C SER A 11 -0.72 -9.79 -7.58
N LYS A 12 -1.09 -11.07 -7.48
CA LYS A 12 -0.60 -12.03 -6.47
C LYS A 12 0.49 -12.96 -7.01
N CYS A 13 0.99 -12.74 -8.24
CA CYS A 13 1.88 -13.68 -8.92
C CYS A 13 3.32 -13.18 -8.96
N THR A 14 4.27 -14.09 -8.83
CA THR A 14 5.74 -13.94 -8.79
C THR A 14 6.41 -13.33 -10.04
N GLY A 15 5.66 -12.57 -10.86
CA GLY A 15 6.11 -11.92 -12.09
C GLY A 15 5.76 -10.43 -12.22
N LYS A 16 5.36 -9.73 -11.15
CA LYS A 16 4.90 -8.30 -11.20
C LYS A 16 5.96 -7.29 -11.64
N ASN A 17 7.24 -7.63 -11.50
CA ASN A 17 8.31 -6.80 -12.03
C ASN A 17 8.25 -6.70 -13.56
N THR A 18 7.74 -7.72 -14.25
CA THR A 18 7.75 -7.77 -15.72
C THR A 18 6.75 -6.80 -16.36
N PRO A 19 5.46 -6.73 -15.95
CA PRO A 19 4.52 -5.74 -16.49
C PRO A 19 4.83 -4.31 -16.04
N VAL A 20 5.26 -4.10 -14.79
CA VAL A 20 5.63 -2.77 -14.29
C VAL A 20 6.87 -2.25 -15.01
N ASN A 21 7.89 -3.09 -15.22
CA ASN A 21 9.07 -2.71 -16.00
C ASN A 21 8.73 -2.54 -17.49
N ALA A 22 7.88 -3.39 -18.06
CA ALA A 22 7.45 -3.25 -19.45
C ALA A 22 6.67 -1.95 -19.68
N LEU A 23 5.76 -1.60 -18.76
CA LEU A 23 5.01 -0.34 -18.80
C LEU A 23 5.93 0.87 -18.61
N PHE A 24 6.85 0.79 -17.64
CA PHE A 24 7.86 1.83 -17.43
C PHE A 24 8.71 2.06 -18.69
N ASN A 25 9.23 0.98 -19.28
CA ASN A 25 10.06 1.05 -20.50
C ASN A 25 9.26 1.56 -21.71
N ALA A 26 7.99 1.16 -21.85
CA ALA A 26 7.13 1.61 -22.94
C ALA A 26 6.80 3.11 -22.85
N LEU A 27 6.55 3.62 -21.64
CA LEU A 27 6.20 5.03 -21.43
C LEU A 27 7.44 5.94 -21.50
N HIS A 28 8.58 5.53 -20.93
CA HIS A 28 9.83 6.28 -21.02
C HIS A 28 10.36 6.38 -22.46
N GLY A 29 10.07 5.41 -23.32
CA GLY A 29 10.50 5.43 -24.73
C GLY A 29 9.64 6.29 -25.66
N GLN A 30 8.44 6.72 -25.24
CA GLN A 30 7.45 7.39 -26.11
C GLN A 30 7.17 8.85 -25.71
N ARG A 31 7.38 9.22 -24.44
CA ARG A 31 7.05 10.54 -23.90
C ARG A 31 8.07 11.01 -22.87
N ASN A 32 8.89 11.99 -23.25
CA ASN A 32 9.92 12.58 -22.38
C ASN A 32 9.34 13.53 -21.31
N ASP A 33 8.06 13.88 -21.41
CA ASP A 33 7.32 14.74 -20.48
C ASP A 33 6.77 13.99 -19.25
N ILE A 34 6.79 12.64 -19.27
CA ILE A 34 6.26 11.82 -18.17
C ILE A 34 7.39 11.32 -17.30
N ILE A 35 7.47 11.86 -16.08
CA ILE A 35 8.34 11.31 -15.02
C ILE A 35 7.55 10.27 -14.24
N ILE A 36 8.00 9.01 -14.32
CA ILE A 36 7.38 7.87 -13.63
C ILE A 36 8.18 7.54 -12.38
N HIS A 37 7.53 7.64 -11.22
CA HIS A 37 8.11 7.21 -9.96
C HIS A 37 7.63 5.83 -9.58
N ARG A 38 8.57 4.91 -9.35
CA ARG A 38 8.27 3.55 -8.93
C ARG A 38 8.43 3.40 -7.43
N ILE A 39 7.38 2.91 -6.77
CA ILE A 39 7.40 2.53 -5.36
C ILE A 39 7.39 0.99 -5.29
N PRO A 40 8.50 0.36 -4.87
CA PRO A 40 8.58 -1.09 -4.73
C PRO A 40 7.71 -1.57 -3.55
N GLU A 41 7.57 -2.88 -3.36
CA GLU A 41 6.81 -3.46 -2.24
C GLU A 41 7.39 -3.03 -0.88
N VAL A 42 6.85 -1.95 -0.30
CA VAL A 42 7.30 -1.34 0.96
C VAL A 42 7.19 -2.32 2.12
N ALA A 43 6.14 -3.14 2.14
CA ALA A 43 5.93 -4.16 3.17
C ALA A 43 7.13 -5.11 3.31
N ARG A 44 7.81 -5.43 2.21
CA ARG A 44 8.99 -6.32 2.22
C ARG A 44 10.18 -5.65 2.91
N THR A 45 10.36 -4.36 2.74
CA THR A 45 11.40 -3.58 3.42
C THR A 45 11.13 -3.54 4.92
N VAL A 46 9.91 -3.19 5.33
CA VAL A 46 9.53 -3.11 6.74
C VAL A 46 9.67 -4.46 7.45
N LEU A 47 9.29 -5.57 6.80
CA LEU A 47 9.48 -6.92 7.36
C LEU A 47 10.96 -7.26 7.59
N ARG A 48 11.86 -6.82 6.71
CA ARG A 48 13.30 -7.04 6.86
C ARG A 48 13.90 -6.20 7.99
N GLU A 49 13.48 -4.95 8.11
CA GLU A 49 13.98 -4.01 9.13
C GLU A 49 13.51 -4.37 10.54
N THR A 50 12.27 -4.83 10.67
CA THR A 50 11.67 -5.19 11.97
C THR A 50 11.97 -6.62 12.41
N GLY A 51 12.38 -7.49 11.48
CA GLY A 51 12.58 -8.91 11.75
C GLY A 51 11.29 -9.68 12.07
N ILE A 52 10.11 -9.07 11.87
CA ILE A 52 8.82 -9.69 12.16
C ILE A 52 8.57 -10.83 11.16
N THR A 53 8.32 -12.03 11.69
CA THR A 53 8.11 -13.24 10.88
C THR A 53 6.64 -13.47 10.56
N ARG A 54 6.34 -14.42 9.67
CA ARG A 54 4.95 -14.84 9.40
C ARG A 54 4.28 -15.42 10.65
N ASP A 55 5.04 -16.15 11.46
CA ASP A 55 4.52 -16.79 12.67
C ASP A 55 4.15 -15.75 13.72
N ASP A 56 4.95 -14.68 13.84
CA ASP A 56 4.60 -13.52 14.66
C ASP A 56 3.27 -12.88 14.25
N ILE A 57 3.04 -12.72 12.94
CA ILE A 57 1.81 -12.12 12.40
C ILE A 57 0.60 -13.02 12.66
N THR A 58 0.78 -14.34 12.58
CA THR A 58 -0.33 -15.29 12.70
C THR A 58 -0.69 -15.58 14.16
N ASN A 59 0.31 -15.60 15.04
CA ASN A 59 0.13 -16.00 16.44
C ASN A 59 -0.01 -14.81 17.41
N ASN A 60 0.35 -13.59 16.98
CA ASN A 60 0.26 -12.39 17.82
C ASN A 60 -0.48 -11.25 17.08
N PRO A 61 -1.80 -11.12 17.32
CA PRO A 61 -2.61 -10.10 16.65
C PRO A 61 -2.15 -8.66 16.90
N TRP A 62 -1.62 -8.36 18.09
CA TRP A 62 -1.11 -7.03 18.41
C TRP A 62 0.15 -6.70 17.63
N LYS A 63 1.06 -7.67 17.49
CA LYS A 63 2.27 -7.54 16.67
C LYS A 63 1.93 -7.43 15.18
N ALA A 64 0.90 -8.15 14.73
CA ALA A 64 0.38 -8.00 13.37
C ALA A 64 -0.14 -6.57 13.12
N LEU A 65 -0.92 -6.01 14.05
CA LEU A 65 -1.44 -4.64 13.96
C LEU A 65 -0.32 -3.60 13.95
N GLU A 66 0.68 -3.75 14.83
CA GLU A 66 1.84 -2.87 14.88
C GLU A 66 2.61 -2.88 13.55
N LEU A 67 2.88 -4.06 13.01
CA LEU A 67 3.49 -4.20 11.69
C LEU A 67 2.68 -3.47 10.60
N GLN A 68 1.35 -3.64 10.59
CA GLN A 68 0.53 -2.97 9.57
C GLN A 68 0.54 -1.45 9.72
N LYS A 69 0.62 -0.90 10.93
CA LYS A 69 0.81 0.55 11.15
C LYS A 69 2.15 1.03 10.59
N LEU A 70 3.23 0.27 10.80
CA LEU A 70 4.54 0.58 10.26
C LEU A 70 4.54 0.56 8.72
N ILE A 71 3.94 -0.48 8.11
CA ILE A 71 3.80 -0.60 6.66
C ILE A 71 2.98 0.57 6.10
N LEU A 72 1.84 0.91 6.72
CA LEU A 72 0.99 2.01 6.28
C LEU A 72 1.73 3.35 6.30
N ARG A 73 2.46 3.62 7.38
CA ARG A 73 3.28 4.83 7.51
C ARG A 73 4.38 4.88 6.46
N ALA A 74 5.13 3.79 6.31
CA ALA A 74 6.22 3.73 5.32
C ALA A 74 5.70 3.89 3.89
N GLN A 75 4.54 3.31 3.57
CA GLN A 75 3.88 3.46 2.27
C GLN A 75 3.45 4.91 2.03
N TYR A 76 2.81 5.54 3.02
CA TYR A 76 2.43 6.96 2.95
C TYR A 76 3.64 7.87 2.76
N GLU A 77 4.73 7.64 3.49
CA GLU A 77 5.96 8.41 3.34
C GLU A 77 6.60 8.21 1.96
N ALA A 78 6.58 6.99 1.43
CA ALA A 78 7.10 6.68 0.09
C ALA A 78 6.28 7.38 -1.00
N GLU A 79 4.95 7.37 -0.89
CA GLU A 79 4.03 8.03 -1.81
C GLU A 79 4.10 9.56 -1.72
N SER A 80 4.18 10.11 -0.51
CA SER A 80 4.19 11.56 -0.26
C SER A 80 5.48 12.25 -0.72
N LYS A 81 6.59 11.50 -0.80
CA LYS A 81 7.89 12.01 -1.29
C LYS A 81 7.98 12.06 -2.81
N GLN A 82 7.04 11.46 -3.54
CA GLN A 82 7.09 11.48 -5.01
C GLN A 82 6.50 12.78 -5.55
N SER A 83 7.31 13.49 -6.33
CA SER A 83 6.93 14.66 -7.11
C SER A 83 7.05 14.31 -8.59
N GLY A 84 5.99 13.74 -9.17
CA GLY A 84 5.92 13.45 -10.60
C GLY A 84 4.49 13.16 -11.02
N ASN A 85 4.26 13.08 -12.33
CA ASN A 85 2.91 13.07 -12.88
C ASN A 85 2.28 11.66 -12.79
N LEU A 86 3.11 10.61 -12.66
CA LEU A 86 2.67 9.22 -12.56
C LEU A 86 3.46 8.45 -11.49
N VAL A 87 2.72 7.79 -10.59
CA VAL A 87 3.28 6.86 -9.59
C VAL A 87 2.81 5.44 -9.87
N LEU A 88 3.77 4.51 -9.92
CA LEU A 88 3.53 3.07 -10.01
C LEU A 88 3.90 2.43 -8.67
N SER A 89 2.89 1.96 -7.92
CA SER A 89 3.09 1.36 -6.60
C SER A 89 2.77 -0.14 -6.59
N ASP A 90 3.67 -0.96 -6.04
CA ASP A 90 3.52 -2.43 -5.95
C ASP A 90 2.55 -2.89 -4.83
N ARG A 91 2.13 -1.98 -3.96
CA ARG A 91 1.05 -2.11 -2.98
C ARG A 91 0.50 -0.71 -2.65
N SER A 92 -0.65 -0.64 -2.02
CA SER A 92 -1.22 0.59 -1.49
C SER A 92 -1.38 0.51 0.03
N GLY A 93 -1.60 1.66 0.68
CA GLY A 93 -1.97 1.69 2.11
C GLY A 93 -3.20 0.81 2.44
N VAL A 94 -4.12 0.63 1.48
CA VAL A 94 -5.29 -0.27 1.63
C VAL A 94 -4.88 -1.70 1.89
N ASP A 95 -3.77 -2.19 1.30
CA ASP A 95 -3.27 -3.54 1.58
C ASP A 95 -2.93 -3.70 3.07
N ALA A 96 -2.31 -2.69 3.70
CA ALA A 96 -2.00 -2.72 5.13
C ALA A 96 -3.27 -2.77 6.00
N LEU A 97 -4.30 -2.01 5.62
CA LEU A 97 -5.60 -2.02 6.32
C LEU A 97 -6.28 -3.39 6.21
N MET A 98 -6.28 -4.00 5.03
CA MET A 98 -6.85 -5.35 4.82
C MET A 98 -6.13 -6.40 5.66
N TYR A 99 -4.81 -6.32 5.78
CA TYR A 99 -4.05 -7.23 6.63
C TYR A 99 -4.29 -6.96 8.12
N ALA A 100 -4.50 -5.71 8.53
CA ALA A 100 -4.84 -5.36 9.90
C ALA A 100 -6.23 -5.89 10.28
N ALA A 101 -7.19 -5.83 9.36
CA ALA A 101 -8.51 -6.45 9.53
C ALA A 101 -8.44 -7.97 9.70
N ARG A 102 -7.52 -8.61 8.95
CA ARG A 102 -7.41 -10.08 8.88
C ARG A 102 -6.62 -10.69 10.03
N TYR A 103 -5.53 -10.04 10.44
CA TYR A 103 -4.58 -10.59 11.41
C TYR A 103 -4.50 -9.78 12.70
N GLY A 104 -5.07 -8.57 12.74
CA GLY A 104 -5.13 -7.75 13.93
C GLY A 104 -6.16 -8.27 14.95
N PRO A 105 -6.23 -7.62 16.13
CA PRO A 105 -7.22 -7.95 17.16
C PRO A 105 -8.66 -7.91 16.62
N LEU A 106 -9.57 -8.67 17.25
CA LEU A 106 -10.96 -8.84 16.80
C LEU A 106 -11.72 -7.52 16.54
N GLY A 107 -11.38 -6.44 17.26
CA GLY A 107 -11.97 -5.11 17.04
C GLY A 107 -11.46 -4.34 15.80
N CYS A 108 -10.34 -4.73 15.18
CA CYS A 108 -9.81 -4.02 14.02
C CYS A 108 -10.70 -4.13 12.78
N ARG A 109 -11.36 -5.28 12.61
CA ARG A 109 -12.31 -5.48 11.52
C ARG A 109 -13.56 -4.63 11.70
N GLU A 110 -14.10 -4.62 12.92
CA GLU A 110 -15.27 -3.82 13.29
C GLU A 110 -15.01 -2.31 13.13
N MET A 111 -13.80 -1.84 13.42
CA MET A 111 -13.40 -0.44 13.22
C MET A 111 -13.38 -0.04 11.74
N LEU A 112 -12.99 -0.94 10.84
CA LEU A 112 -13.01 -0.68 9.39
C LEU A 112 -14.44 -0.71 8.83
N GLU A 113 -15.26 -1.66 9.28
CA GLU A 113 -16.67 -1.79 8.87
C GLU A 113 -17.51 -0.60 9.38
N LYS A 114 -17.22 -0.05 10.58
CA LYS A 114 -17.91 1.15 11.10
C LYS A 114 -17.62 2.43 10.32
N GLN A 115 -16.51 2.49 9.57
CA GLN A 115 -16.21 3.65 8.72
C GLN A 115 -16.92 3.61 7.35
N GLU A 116 -17.41 2.44 6.91
CA GLU A 116 -18.25 2.35 5.70
C GLU A 116 -19.68 2.84 5.92
N ASN A 117 -20.19 2.82 7.16
CA ASN A 117 -21.56 3.22 7.50
C ASN A 117 -21.68 4.66 8.05
N GLY A 118 -20.58 5.41 8.08
CA GLY A 118 -20.51 6.75 8.68
C GLY A 118 -20.65 7.89 7.69
N ASN A 119 -21.78 7.99 6.97
CA ASN A 119 -22.34 9.26 6.50
C ASN A 119 -23.72 9.05 5.85
N ILE A 120 -24.80 9.23 6.62
CA ILE A 120 -25.98 10.04 6.29
C ILE A 120 -26.79 10.24 7.57
N CYS A 121 -26.36 11.16 8.43
CA CYS A 121 -27.32 11.85 9.30
C CYS A 121 -27.53 13.22 8.66
N GLU A 122 -28.64 13.32 7.95
CA GLU A 122 -29.16 14.57 7.43
C GLU A 122 -29.33 15.57 8.57
N VAL A 123 -29.01 16.82 8.24
CA VAL A 123 -29.35 17.99 9.04
C VAL A 123 -30.86 18.13 8.97
N GLY A 124 -31.54 18.01 10.11
CA GLY A 124 -32.95 18.28 10.30
C GLY A 124 -33.15 18.84 11.71
#